data_AF-I6PWK7-F1
#
_entry.id   AF-I6PWK7-F1
#
_cell.length_a   1.000
_cell.length_b   1.000
_cell.length_c   1.000
_cell.angle_alpha   90.00
_cell.angle_beta   90.00
_cell.angle_gamma   90.00
#
_symmetry.space_group_name_H-M   'P 1'
#
loop_
_entity.id
_entity.type
_entity.pdbx_description
1 polymer ?
#
loop_
_entity_poly.entity_id
_entity_poly.type
_entity_poly.pdbx_seq_one_letter_code
_entity_poly.pdbx_strand_id
1 'polypeptide(L)'
;PGCCPLVKLQCNGSQVPEAVLRECCQQLAHIREWCRCGALYSMLDSMYKEHGAQEGQAGTGAFPSCRREVVKLTAASITAVCRLPIVVDASGDGAYVCKDVAAYPD
;
A
#
# COMPACT_ATOMS: atom_id res chain seq x y z
N PRO A 1 8.47 0.55 2.57
CA PRO A 1 8.87 -0.18 1.34
C PRO A 1 8.73 0.77 0.15
N GLY A 2 9.54 0.58 -0.90
CA GLY A 2 9.54 1.36 -2.15
C GLY A 2 8.33 1.08 -3.05
N CYS A 3 7.18 0.75 -2.48
CA CYS A 3 5.96 0.44 -3.21
C CYS A 3 5.12 1.69 -3.56
N CYS A 4 5.53 2.88 -3.10
CA CYS A 4 4.91 4.16 -3.45
C CYS A 4 4.64 4.35 -4.96
N PRO A 5 5.62 4.17 -5.87
CA PRO A 5 5.38 4.29 -7.31
C PRO A 5 4.37 3.25 -7.83
N LEU A 6 4.39 2.03 -7.29
CA LEU A 6 3.43 0.99 -7.65
C LEU A 6 1.99 1.40 -7.28
N VAL A 7 1.78 1.94 -6.08
CA VAL A 7 0.46 2.42 -5.65
C VAL A 7 -0.02 3.57 -6.53
N LYS A 8 0.85 4.55 -6.81
CA LYS A 8 0.51 5.71 -7.67
C LYS A 8 0.06 5.29 -9.07
N LEU A 9 0.67 4.25 -9.64
CA LEU A 9 0.29 3.72 -10.95
C LEU A 9 -0.98 2.87 -10.90
N GLN A 10 -1.12 1.98 -9.90
CA GLN A 10 -2.30 1.12 -9.81
C GLN A 10 -3.57 1.89 -9.47
N CYS A 11 -3.49 2.93 -8.63
CA CYS A 11 -4.68 3.61 -8.12
C CYS A 11 -5.45 4.43 -9.17
N ASN A 12 -4.84 4.73 -10.32
CA ASN A 12 -5.49 5.37 -11.47
C ASN A 12 -5.55 4.46 -12.71
N GLY A 13 -5.22 3.17 -12.57
CA GLY A 13 -5.24 2.20 -13.66
C GLY A 13 -4.13 2.38 -14.71
N SER A 14 -3.03 3.07 -14.37
CA SER A 14 -1.89 3.19 -15.26
C SER A 14 -1.19 1.84 -15.46
N GLN A 15 -0.52 1.68 -16.60
CA GLN A 15 0.34 0.53 -16.84
C GLN A 15 1.50 0.52 -15.82
N VAL A 16 1.68 -0.62 -15.17
CA VAL A 16 2.76 -0.84 -14.19
C VAL A 16 3.96 -1.46 -14.91
N PRO A 17 5.14 -0.80 -14.94
CA PRO A 17 6.35 -1.42 -15.42
C PRO A 17 6.75 -2.61 -14.55
N GLU A 18 7.16 -3.72 -15.18
CA GLU A 18 7.54 -4.94 -14.46
C GLU A 18 8.67 -4.70 -13.44
N ALA A 19 9.62 -3.82 -13.75
CA ALA A 19 10.69 -3.44 -12.84
C ALA A 19 10.18 -2.82 -11.52
N VAL A 20 9.16 -1.96 -11.60
CA VAL A 20 8.54 -1.30 -10.43
C VAL A 20 7.81 -2.33 -9.57
N LEU A 21 7.05 -3.23 -10.21
CA LEU A 21 6.38 -4.32 -9.52
C LEU A 21 7.40 -5.24 -8.82
N ARG A 22 8.42 -5.68 -9.56
CA ARG A 22 9.47 -6.57 -9.06
C ARG A 22 10.21 -5.97 -7.87
N GLU A 23 10.61 -4.71 -7.96
CA GLU A 23 11.32 -4.02 -6.88
C GLU A 23 10.47 -3.93 -5.61
N CYS A 24 9.21 -3.50 -5.74
CA CYS A 24 8.28 -3.45 -4.61
C CYS A 24 8.09 -4.84 -3.97
N CYS A 25 7.81 -5.88 -4.77
CA CYS A 25 7.62 -7.23 -4.25
C CYS A 25 8.88 -7.80 -3.62
N GLN A 26 10.06 -7.52 -4.20
CA GLN A 26 11.34 -7.92 -3.63
C GLN A 26 11.54 -7.28 -2.26
N GLN A 27 11.30 -5.97 -2.11
CA GLN A 27 11.43 -5.32 -0.80
C GLN A 27 10.44 -5.86 0.23
N LEU A 28 9.18 -6.13 -0.15
CA LEU A 28 8.19 -6.75 0.73
C LEU A 28 8.56 -8.19 1.12
N ALA A 29 9.19 -8.96 0.23
CA ALA A 29 9.60 -10.33 0.51
C ALA A 29 10.67 -10.40 1.62
N HIS A 30 11.53 -9.39 1.74
CA HIS A 30 12.52 -9.28 2.82
C HIS A 30 11.90 -8.92 4.18
N ILE A 31 10.64 -8.49 4.19
CA ILE A 31 9.90 -8.19 5.40
C ILE A 31 9.18 -9.46 5.86
N ARG A 32 9.31 -9.77 7.15
CA ARG A 32 8.62 -10.90 7.80
C ARG A 32 7.11 -10.77 7.63
N GLU A 33 6.41 -11.90 7.50
CA GLU A 33 4.97 -11.95 7.23
C GLU A 33 4.14 -11.09 8.19
N TRP A 34 4.45 -11.14 9.49
CA TRP A 34 3.81 -10.34 10.55
C TRP A 34 4.00 -8.83 10.41
N CYS A 35 5.04 -8.37 9.71
CA CYS A 35 5.40 -6.95 9.62
C CYS A 35 5.06 -6.32 8.27
N ARG A 36 4.60 -7.11 7.29
CA ARG A 36 4.30 -6.61 5.93
C ARG A 36 3.21 -5.53 5.95
N CYS A 37 2.14 -5.75 6.71
CA CYS A 37 1.05 -4.77 6.83
C CYS A 37 1.48 -3.50 7.54
N GLY A 38 2.22 -3.60 8.65
CA GLY A 38 2.80 -2.43 9.32
C GLY A 38 3.71 -1.62 8.39
N ALA A 39 4.54 -2.28 7.58
CA ALA A 39 5.39 -1.59 6.61
C ALA A 39 4.59 -0.87 5.51
N LEU A 40 3.49 -1.48 5.03
CA LEU A 40 2.59 -0.85 4.06
C LEU A 40 1.80 0.31 4.69
N TYR A 41 1.37 0.19 5.94
CA TYR A 41 0.71 1.25 6.69
C TYR A 41 1.64 2.45 6.86
N SER A 42 2.87 2.24 7.35
CA SER A 42 3.86 3.31 7.49
C SER A 42 4.19 3.98 6.16
N MET A 43 4.28 3.20 5.08
CA MET A 43 4.48 3.76 3.74
C MET A 43 3.31 4.67 3.34
N LEU A 44 2.07 4.19 3.48
CA LEU A 44 0.88 4.96 3.13
C LEU A 44 0.76 6.23 3.97
N ASP A 45 1.07 6.13 5.27
CA ASP A 45 1.08 7.25 6.20
C ASP A 45 2.15 8.31 5.82
N SER A 46 3.37 7.88 5.52
CA SER A 46 4.43 8.78 5.02
C SER A 46 4.01 9.49 3.73
N MET A 47 3.36 8.79 2.79
CA MET A 47 2.89 9.41 1.55
C MET A 47 1.86 10.51 1.82
N TYR A 48 0.88 10.28 2.70
CA TYR A 48 -0.11 11.32 3.04
C TYR A 48 0.50 12.49 3.82
N LYS A 49 1.48 12.22 4.71
CA LYS A 49 2.17 13.25 5.49
C LYS A 49 3.12 14.12 4.66
N GLU A 50 3.93 13.53 3.77
CA GLU A 50 4.91 14.26 2.95
C GLU A 50 4.26 15.29 2.01
N HIS A 51 3.04 15.04 1.56
CA HIS A 51 2.35 15.91 0.60
C HIS A 51 1.35 16.89 1.24
N GLY A 52 1.34 17.04 2.57
CA GLY A 52 0.49 18.01 3.26
C GLY A 52 -0.99 17.88 2.90
N ALA A 53 -1.46 16.65 2.64
CA ALA A 53 -2.84 16.39 2.23
C ALA A 53 -3.76 16.61 3.44
N GLN A 54 -4.11 17.87 3.70
CA GLN A 54 -5.23 18.22 4.57
C GLN A 54 -6.48 17.50 4.08
N GLU A 55 -7.26 16.96 5.02
CA GLU A 55 -8.56 16.37 4.76
C GLU A 55 -9.40 17.33 3.90
N GLY A 56 -9.91 16.83 2.76
CA GLY A 56 -10.94 17.52 1.96
C GLY A 56 -10.53 18.02 0.58
N GLN A 57 -9.24 18.11 0.22
CA GLN A 57 -8.83 18.60 -1.10
C GLN A 57 -8.68 17.46 -2.12
N ALA A 58 -9.69 17.23 -2.94
CA ALA A 58 -9.59 16.37 -4.12
C ALA A 58 -8.61 16.97 -5.14
N GLY A 59 -7.59 16.21 -5.56
CA GLY A 59 -6.74 16.54 -6.70
C GLY A 59 -5.40 17.24 -6.41
N THR A 60 -5.12 17.68 -5.18
CA THR A 60 -3.84 18.35 -4.82
C THR A 60 -3.04 17.64 -3.72
N GLY A 61 -3.22 16.31 -3.57
CA GLY A 61 -2.54 15.50 -2.54
C GLY A 61 -1.49 14.53 -3.11
N ALA A 62 -1.01 13.62 -2.26
CA ALA A 62 -0.02 12.58 -2.60
C ALA A 62 -0.37 11.73 -3.85
N PHE A 63 -1.64 11.70 -4.23
CA PHE A 63 -2.19 10.94 -5.34
C PHE A 63 -3.17 11.80 -6.17
N PRO A 64 -2.68 12.70 -7.04
CA PRO A 64 -3.51 13.70 -7.71
C PRO A 64 -4.57 13.12 -8.66
N SER A 65 -4.44 11.85 -9.08
CA SER A 65 -5.39 11.18 -9.98
C SER A 65 -6.12 10.00 -9.35
N CYS A 66 -6.03 9.82 -8.02
CA CYS A 66 -6.61 8.68 -7.34
C CYS A 66 -7.55 9.09 -6.22
N ARG A 67 -8.69 8.40 -6.11
CA ARG A 67 -9.58 8.53 -4.96
C ARG A 67 -8.91 7.90 -3.73
N ARG A 68 -9.04 8.53 -2.57
CA ARG A 68 -8.42 8.08 -1.32
C ARG A 68 -8.79 6.64 -0.99
N GLU A 69 -10.04 6.26 -1.21
CA GLU A 69 -10.55 4.91 -0.95
C GLU A 69 -9.85 3.87 -1.83
N VAL A 70 -9.63 4.21 -3.11
CA VAL A 70 -8.92 3.36 -4.07
C VAL A 70 -7.46 3.24 -3.69
N VAL A 71 -6.81 4.33 -3.24
CA VAL A 71 -5.41 4.30 -2.78
C VAL A 71 -5.26 3.34 -1.59
N LYS A 72 -6.12 3.46 -0.56
CA LYS A 72 -6.09 2.59 0.63
C LYS A 72 -6.26 1.11 0.24
N LEU A 73 -7.24 0.81 -0.60
CA LEU A 73 -7.50 -0.55 -1.09
C LEU A 73 -6.35 -1.10 -1.95
N THR A 74 -5.74 -0.24 -2.77
CA THR A 74 -4.58 -0.58 -3.61
C THR A 74 -3.39 -0.93 -2.72
N ALA A 75 -3.08 -0.08 -1.72
CA ALA A 75 -2.00 -0.30 -0.76
C ALA A 75 -2.21 -1.58 0.05
N ALA A 76 -3.43 -1.82 0.52
CA ALA A 76 -3.80 -3.03 1.27
C ALA A 76 -3.64 -4.33 0.47
N SER A 77 -3.73 -4.26 -0.85
CA SER A 77 -3.72 -5.42 -1.74
C SER A 77 -2.34 -5.71 -2.36
N ILE A 78 -1.31 -4.91 -2.08
CA ILE A 78 0.02 -5.10 -2.69
C ILE A 78 0.59 -6.48 -2.36
N THR A 79 0.40 -6.97 -1.13
CA THR A 79 0.82 -8.32 -0.72
C THR A 79 0.16 -9.41 -1.56
N ALA A 80 -1.11 -9.24 -1.94
CA ALA A 80 -1.81 -10.16 -2.84
C ALA A 80 -1.25 -10.11 -4.27
N VAL A 81 -1.01 -8.90 -4.80
CA VAL A 81 -0.39 -8.72 -6.13
C VAL A 81 1.00 -9.38 -6.17
N CYS A 82 1.78 -9.24 -5.11
CA CYS A 82 3.09 -9.86 -4.96
C CYS A 82 3.05 -11.35 -4.55
N ARG A 83 1.86 -11.92 -4.30
CA ARG A 83 1.66 -13.29 -3.78
C ARG A 83 2.47 -13.57 -2.51
N LEU A 84 2.55 -12.58 -1.63
CA LEU A 84 3.24 -12.66 -0.35
C LEU A 84 2.23 -12.83 0.78
N PRO A 85 2.27 -13.93 1.55
CA PRO A 85 1.36 -14.13 2.66
C PRO A 85 1.61 -13.10 3.77
N ILE A 86 0.60 -12.89 4.61
CA ILE A 86 0.70 -12.11 5.83
C ILE A 86 0.13 -12.93 6.98
N VAL A 87 0.52 -12.57 8.19
CA VAL A 87 -0.16 -13.03 9.41
C VAL A 87 -1.04 -11.88 9.89
N VAL A 88 -2.34 -12.14 10.06
CA VAL A 88 -3.34 -11.12 10.37
C VAL A 88 -3.21 -10.62 11.81
N ASP A 89 -3.05 -11.55 12.76
CA ASP A 89 -2.99 -11.24 14.18
C ASP A 89 -2.29 -12.36 14.98
N ALA A 90 -2.36 -12.29 16.31
CA ALA A 90 -1.71 -13.24 17.22
C ALA A 90 -2.23 -14.69 17.10
N SER A 91 -3.37 -14.92 16.45
CA SER A 91 -3.89 -16.28 16.17
C SER A 91 -3.02 -17.04 15.17
N GLY A 92 -2.23 -16.34 14.36
CA GLY A 92 -1.46 -16.94 13.27
C GLY A 92 -2.25 -17.09 11.97
N ASP A 93 -3.47 -16.56 11.88
CA ASP A 93 -4.29 -16.62 10.68
C ASP A 93 -3.59 -15.97 9.47
N GLY A 94 -3.46 -16.75 8.40
CA GLY A 94 -2.83 -16.32 7.16
C GLY A 94 -3.79 -15.56 6.25
N ALA A 95 -3.31 -14.50 5.62
CA ALA A 95 -4.05 -13.78 4.57
C ALA A 95 -3.11 -13.26 3.48
N TYR A 96 -3.65 -12.48 2.55
CA TYR A 96 -2.87 -11.78 1.52
C TYR A 96 -3.22 -10.29 1.44
N VAL A 97 -4.13 -9.80 2.28
CA VAL A 97 -4.64 -8.42 2.22
C VAL A 97 -4.61 -7.81 3.61
N CYS A 98 -4.00 -6.63 3.72
CA CYS A 98 -3.83 -5.89 4.97
C CYS A 98 -5.08 -5.06 5.29
N LYS A 99 -5.97 -5.59 6.14
CA LYS A 99 -7.25 -4.93 6.49
C LYS A 99 -7.05 -3.61 7.24
N ASP A 100 -6.03 -3.53 8.08
CA ASP A 100 -5.58 -2.33 8.78
C ASP A 100 -5.19 -1.20 7.81
N VAL A 101 -4.45 -1.52 6.75
CA VAL A 101 -4.11 -0.56 5.68
C VAL A 101 -5.35 -0.09 4.93
N ALA A 102 -6.33 -0.99 4.71
CA ALA A 102 -7.61 -0.63 4.10
C ALA A 102 -8.48 0.27 5.01
N ALA A 103 -8.27 0.24 6.33
CA ALA A 103 -8.97 1.06 7.30
C ALA A 103 -8.34 2.46 7.49
N TYR A 104 -7.05 2.66 7.21
CA TYR A 104 -6.30 3.93 7.37
C TYR A 104 -7.13 5.25 7.24
N PRO A 105 -7.04 6.22 8.17
CA PRO A 105 -6.07 6.34 9.26
C PRO A 105 -6.62 5.84 10.61
N ASP A 106 -7.73 5.10 10.58
CA ASP A 106 -8.42 4.58 11.76
C ASP A 106 -7.51 3.78 12.70
#